data_AF-A0A7W7RMQ1-F1
#
_entry.id   AF-A0A7W7RMQ1-F1
#
_cell.length_a   1.000
_cell.length_b   1.000
_cell.length_c   1.000
_cell.angle_alpha   90.00
_cell.angle_beta   90.00
_cell.angle_gamma   90.00
#
_symmetry.space_group_name_H-M   'P 1'
#
loop_
_entity.id
_entity.type
_entity.pdbx_description
1 polymer ?
#
loop_
_entity_poly.entity_id
_entity_poly.type
_entity_poly.pdbx_seq_one_letter_code
_entity_poly.pdbx_strand_id
1 'polypeptide(L)'
;MSVFHYGHYSARSQGRALFTARDGSGAGNAWRGAGWWGFGLAVGYAVFVRFYHAAGGTIGIPGQLESPHVFAMASYLAGLLILVGGLACLYLALPRVRAIPRRFPWRPGEQIPAWLLVPLCLLPTLIGAVYAVAHALIGFSTKTLDLFGLVRLEYPDVWQNLDRTAMALWEIFFYEPWFLAMGVCLALCGLRYLRDLGLGARTVRSAAWALAGAAVLLAVAGTGALVLDGTLSAG
;
A
#
# COMPACT_ATOMS: atom_id res chain seq x y z
N MET A 1 -41.23 50.08 3.23
CA MET A 1 -41.17 48.69 2.71
C MET A 1 -39.87 48.56 1.92
N SER A 2 -38.81 48.04 2.55
CA SER A 2 -37.52 47.81 1.90
C SER A 2 -37.44 46.38 1.38
N VAL A 3 -37.32 46.25 0.06
CA VAL A 3 -37.13 44.97 -0.63
C VAL A 3 -35.64 44.61 -0.54
N PHE A 4 -35.31 43.58 0.22
CA PHE A 4 -33.96 43.01 0.27
C PHE A 4 -33.72 42.15 -0.98
N HIS A 5 -32.84 42.63 -1.86
CA HIS A 5 -32.30 41.83 -2.96
C HIS A 5 -31.29 40.81 -2.41
N TYR A 6 -31.66 39.54 -2.41
CA TYR A 6 -30.72 38.44 -2.23
C TYR A 6 -29.89 38.26 -3.51
N GLY A 7 -28.64 38.73 -3.47
CA GLY A 7 -27.65 38.45 -4.50
C GLY A 7 -27.28 36.97 -4.51
N HIS A 8 -27.63 36.28 -5.59
CA HIS A 8 -27.14 34.93 -5.90
C HIS A 8 -25.62 34.97 -6.12
N TYR A 9 -24.84 34.73 -5.05
CA TYR A 9 -23.41 34.47 -5.14
C TYR A 9 -23.18 33.08 -5.76
N SER A 10 -22.87 33.06 -7.05
CA SER A 10 -22.43 31.86 -7.78
C SER A 10 -21.02 31.45 -7.30
N ALA A 11 -20.96 30.61 -6.27
CA ALA A 11 -19.73 30.02 -5.74
C ALA A 11 -19.06 29.00 -6.71
N ARG A 12 -19.60 28.80 -7.92
CA ARG A 12 -19.11 27.76 -8.85
C ARG A 12 -17.98 28.20 -9.78
N SER A 13 -17.74 29.49 -9.99
CA SER A 13 -16.75 29.94 -10.98
C SER A 13 -15.36 30.24 -10.40
N GLN A 14 -15.23 30.58 -9.11
CA GLN A 14 -13.93 30.92 -8.50
C GLN A 14 -13.13 29.69 -8.02
N GLY A 15 -13.77 28.56 -7.73
CA GLY A 15 -13.09 27.33 -7.31
C GLY A 15 -12.28 26.63 -8.42
N ARG A 16 -12.55 26.93 -9.70
CA ARG A 16 -11.89 26.28 -10.84
C ARG A 16 -10.59 26.96 -11.27
N ALA A 17 -10.46 28.27 -11.05
CA ALA A 17 -9.29 29.05 -11.49
C ALA A 17 -8.11 29.01 -10.50
N LEU A 18 -8.36 28.64 -9.24
CA LEU A 18 -7.32 28.59 -8.19
C LEU A 18 -6.61 27.24 -8.07
N PHE A 19 -7.09 26.19 -8.74
CA PHE A 19 -6.48 24.85 -8.67
C PHE A 19 -5.40 24.61 -9.73
N THR A 20 -5.23 25.52 -10.70
CA THR A 20 -4.33 25.32 -11.84
C THR A 20 -3.00 26.06 -11.76
N ALA A 21 -2.83 27.03 -10.85
CA ALA A 21 -1.73 27.99 -10.94
C ALA A 21 -0.56 27.81 -9.95
N ARG A 22 -0.51 26.75 -9.10
CA ARG A 22 0.54 26.64 -8.07
C ARG A 22 1.27 25.29 -7.92
N ASP A 23 1.06 24.34 -8.82
CA ASP A 23 1.79 23.04 -8.82
C ASP A 23 3.06 23.05 -9.69
N GLY A 24 3.70 24.21 -9.88
CA GLY A 24 4.93 24.38 -10.68
C GLY A 24 6.25 24.02 -9.97
N SER A 25 6.22 23.69 -8.68
CA SER A 25 7.41 23.34 -7.89
C SER A 25 7.50 21.83 -7.68
N GLY A 26 8.70 21.22 -7.86
CA GLY A 26 8.98 19.78 -7.96
C GLY A 26 8.31 18.80 -6.98
N ALA A 27 7.71 19.28 -5.87
CA ALA A 27 6.82 18.50 -5.04
C ALA A 27 5.65 17.87 -5.82
N GLY A 28 5.03 18.60 -6.77
CA GLY A 28 3.94 18.07 -7.61
C GLY A 28 4.34 16.85 -8.42
N ASN A 29 5.60 16.83 -8.89
CA ASN A 29 6.17 15.71 -9.64
C ASN A 29 6.49 14.52 -8.74
N ALA A 30 6.94 14.74 -7.51
CA ALA A 30 7.23 13.66 -6.56
C ALA A 30 5.98 12.83 -6.21
N TRP A 31 4.83 13.48 -5.97
CA TRP A 31 3.58 12.77 -5.66
C TRP A 31 3.07 11.93 -6.84
N ARG A 32 3.18 12.46 -8.06
CA ARG A 32 2.83 11.72 -9.28
C ARG A 32 3.78 10.55 -9.51
N GLY A 33 5.07 10.77 -9.21
CA GLY A 33 6.08 9.73 -9.21
C GLY A 33 5.70 8.58 -8.29
N ALA A 34 5.28 8.86 -7.04
CA ALA A 34 4.84 7.83 -6.10
C ALA A 34 3.66 7.00 -6.64
N GLY A 35 2.71 7.62 -7.34
CA GLY A 35 1.59 6.90 -7.99
C GLY A 35 2.08 5.90 -9.04
N TRP A 36 2.95 6.35 -9.95
CA TRP A 36 3.52 5.49 -10.99
C TRP A 36 4.45 4.42 -10.45
N TRP A 37 5.29 4.76 -9.47
CA TRP A 37 6.17 3.80 -8.79
C TRP A 37 5.36 2.74 -8.04
N GLY A 38 4.36 3.15 -7.26
CA GLY A 38 3.46 2.20 -6.57
C GLY A 38 2.76 1.26 -7.55
N PHE A 39 2.27 1.79 -8.68
CA PHE A 39 1.68 0.95 -9.72
C PHE A 39 2.69 -0.01 -10.37
N GLY A 40 3.88 0.49 -10.74
CA GLY A 40 4.94 -0.31 -11.34
C GLY A 40 5.43 -1.43 -10.41
N LEU A 41 5.60 -1.12 -9.12
CA LEU A 41 5.92 -2.09 -8.07
C LEU A 41 4.79 -3.12 -7.90
N ALA A 42 3.53 -2.69 -7.91
CA ALA A 42 2.42 -3.63 -7.81
C ALA A 42 2.36 -4.59 -9.01
N VAL A 43 2.47 -4.06 -10.24
CA VAL A 43 2.47 -4.87 -11.47
C VAL A 43 3.66 -5.82 -11.50
N GLY A 44 4.87 -5.31 -11.23
CA GLY A 44 6.08 -6.12 -11.24
C GLY A 44 5.98 -7.30 -10.28
N TYR A 45 5.54 -7.05 -9.05
CA TYR A 45 5.42 -8.11 -8.05
C TYR A 45 4.27 -9.07 -8.33
N ALA A 46 3.10 -8.54 -8.66
CA ALA A 46 1.94 -9.37 -8.92
C ALA A 46 2.19 -10.30 -10.11
N VAL A 47 2.79 -9.80 -11.18
CA VAL A 47 3.04 -10.60 -12.39
C VAL A 47 4.23 -11.53 -12.21
N PHE A 48 5.41 -10.99 -11.89
CA PHE A 48 6.65 -11.77 -11.93
C PHE A 48 6.87 -12.64 -10.71
N VAL A 49 6.17 -12.37 -9.61
CA VAL A 49 6.30 -13.14 -8.37
C VAL A 49 5.02 -13.92 -8.11
N ARG A 50 3.92 -13.24 -7.86
CA ARG A 50 2.71 -13.89 -7.33
C ARG A 50 1.94 -14.70 -8.37
N PHE A 51 1.72 -14.19 -9.57
CA PHE A 51 1.08 -14.94 -10.64
C PHE A 51 2.01 -16.00 -11.24
N TYR A 52 3.32 -15.74 -11.26
CA TYR A 52 4.31 -16.76 -11.57
C TYR A 52 4.22 -17.95 -10.60
N HIS A 53 4.20 -17.70 -9.28
CA HIS A 53 4.01 -18.73 -8.26
C HIS A 53 2.64 -19.41 -8.36
N ALA A 54 1.58 -18.65 -8.65
CA ALA A 54 0.25 -19.21 -8.88
C ALA A 54 0.20 -20.16 -10.09
N ALA A 55 1.04 -19.92 -11.10
CA ALA A 55 1.19 -20.77 -12.28
C ALA A 55 2.13 -21.97 -12.06
N GLY A 56 2.59 -22.21 -10.82
CA GLY A 56 3.51 -23.32 -10.49
C GLY A 56 4.99 -22.96 -10.61
N GLY A 57 5.32 -21.69 -10.77
CA GLY A 57 6.69 -21.20 -10.74
C GLY A 57 7.37 -21.44 -9.40
N THR A 58 8.68 -21.71 -9.41
CA THR A 58 9.46 -22.11 -8.22
C THR A 58 10.63 -21.20 -7.89
N ILE A 59 10.96 -20.22 -8.73
CA ILE A 59 11.99 -19.22 -8.41
C ILE A 59 11.64 -18.50 -7.10
N GLY A 60 12.58 -18.49 -6.15
CA GLY A 60 12.37 -17.88 -4.83
C GLY A 60 11.53 -18.71 -3.87
N ILE A 61 11.21 -19.97 -4.20
CA ILE A 61 10.62 -20.95 -3.29
C ILE A 61 11.76 -21.80 -2.73
N PRO A 62 12.12 -21.65 -1.44
CA PRO A 62 13.32 -22.27 -0.86
C PRO A 62 13.09 -23.70 -0.37
N GLY A 63 12.20 -24.45 -1.03
CA GLY A 63 11.82 -25.78 -0.57
C GLY A 63 10.67 -26.39 -1.36
N GLN A 64 10.19 -27.53 -0.89
CA GLN A 64 9.05 -28.26 -1.45
C GLN A 64 7.82 -28.04 -0.58
N LEU A 65 6.73 -27.63 -1.22
CA LEU A 65 5.45 -27.40 -0.56
C LEU A 65 4.70 -28.71 -0.39
N GLU A 66 4.05 -28.88 0.76
CA GLU A 66 3.18 -30.02 1.01
C GLU A 66 1.91 -29.96 0.15
N SER A 67 1.34 -28.77 0.01
CA SER A 67 0.11 -28.53 -0.74
C SER A 67 0.30 -27.41 -1.78
N PRO A 68 0.87 -27.70 -2.96
CA PRO A 68 1.14 -26.69 -4.00
C PRO A 68 -0.10 -25.91 -4.45
N HIS A 69 -1.28 -26.55 -4.47
CA HIS A 69 -2.52 -25.89 -4.88
C HIS A 69 -2.96 -24.79 -3.92
N VAL A 70 -2.80 -24.99 -2.60
CA VAL A 70 -3.15 -23.97 -1.59
C VAL A 70 -2.23 -22.76 -1.74
N PHE A 71 -0.93 -23.00 -1.92
CA PHE A 71 0.05 -21.96 -2.16
C PHE A 71 -0.21 -21.19 -3.47
N ALA A 72 -0.61 -21.88 -4.53
CA ALA A 72 -0.95 -21.27 -5.80
C ALA A 72 -2.17 -20.33 -5.68
N MET A 73 -3.23 -20.77 -5.00
CA MET A 73 -4.41 -19.95 -4.74
C MET A 73 -4.07 -18.73 -3.87
N ALA A 74 -3.31 -18.93 -2.79
CA ALA A 74 -2.87 -17.84 -1.92
C ALA A 74 -2.03 -16.81 -2.70
N SER A 75 -1.13 -17.29 -3.56
CA SER A 75 -0.31 -16.43 -4.42
C SER A 75 -1.17 -15.66 -5.43
N TYR A 76 -2.15 -16.30 -6.06
CA TYR A 76 -3.08 -15.62 -6.97
C TYR A 76 -3.85 -14.50 -6.27
N LEU A 77 -4.45 -14.79 -5.10
CA LEU A 77 -5.20 -13.80 -4.32
C LEU A 77 -4.30 -12.65 -3.84
N ALA A 78 -3.09 -12.94 -3.39
CA ALA A 78 -2.11 -11.93 -3.02
C ALA A 78 -1.74 -11.04 -4.22
N GLY A 79 -1.54 -11.62 -5.40
CA GLY A 79 -1.27 -10.88 -6.64
C GLY A 79 -2.41 -9.93 -7.00
N LEU A 80 -3.66 -10.38 -6.92
CA LEU A 80 -4.84 -9.53 -7.15
C LEU A 80 -4.91 -8.37 -6.15
N LEU A 81 -4.73 -8.65 -4.86
CA LEU A 81 -4.78 -7.62 -3.82
C LEU A 81 -3.69 -6.55 -4.04
N ILE A 82 -2.48 -6.97 -4.41
CA ILE A 82 -1.37 -6.07 -4.70
C ILE A 82 -1.67 -5.20 -5.92
N LEU A 83 -2.23 -5.77 -6.99
CA LEU A 83 -2.67 -5.00 -8.16
C LEU A 83 -3.73 -3.96 -7.80
N VAL A 84 -4.71 -4.33 -6.97
CA VAL A 84 -5.72 -3.38 -6.47
C VAL A 84 -5.06 -2.24 -5.70
N GLY A 85 -4.07 -2.53 -4.85
CA GLY A 85 -3.26 -1.51 -4.19
C GLY A 85 -2.51 -0.59 -5.16
N GLY A 86 -1.89 -1.15 -6.20
CA GLY A 86 -1.22 -0.37 -7.25
C GLY A 86 -2.17 0.52 -8.04
N LEU A 87 -3.36 0.02 -8.37
CA LEU A 87 -4.41 0.83 -9.00
C LEU A 87 -4.87 1.95 -8.07
N ALA A 88 -5.05 1.67 -6.77
CA ALA A 88 -5.39 2.68 -5.78
C ALA A 88 -4.33 3.80 -5.71
N CYS A 89 -3.03 3.47 -5.81
CA CYS A 89 -1.96 4.46 -5.95
C CYS A 89 -2.20 5.42 -7.12
N LEU A 90 -2.51 4.90 -8.32
CA LEU A 90 -2.84 5.76 -9.47
C LEU A 90 -4.06 6.63 -9.21
N TYR A 91 -5.13 6.02 -8.68
CA TYR A 91 -6.39 6.73 -8.40
C TYR A 91 -6.21 7.86 -7.40
N LEU A 92 -5.41 7.67 -6.35
CA LEU A 92 -5.21 8.66 -5.30
C LEU A 92 -4.16 9.72 -5.70
N ALA A 93 -3.16 9.37 -6.50
CA ALA A 93 -2.09 10.29 -6.91
C ALA A 93 -2.41 11.13 -8.15
N LEU A 94 -3.28 10.65 -9.06
CA LEU A 94 -3.52 11.28 -10.36
C LEU A 94 -4.94 11.86 -10.44
N PRO A 95 -5.12 13.19 -10.35
CA PRO A 95 -6.43 13.81 -10.45
C PRO A 95 -7.23 13.47 -11.71
N ARG A 96 -6.52 13.22 -12.82
CA ARG A 96 -7.12 12.92 -14.13
C ARG A 96 -7.84 11.58 -14.16
N VAL A 97 -7.36 10.56 -13.44
CA VAL A 97 -7.98 9.22 -13.46
C VAL A 97 -9.21 9.14 -12.55
N ARG A 98 -9.38 10.11 -11.64
CA ARG A 98 -10.58 10.25 -10.80
C ARG A 98 -11.78 10.88 -11.52
N ALA A 99 -11.60 11.37 -12.74
CA ALA A 99 -12.69 11.97 -13.50
C ALA A 99 -13.58 10.88 -14.11
N ILE A 100 -14.90 11.01 -13.92
CA ILE A 100 -15.88 10.08 -14.50
C ILE A 100 -15.77 10.15 -16.04
N PRO A 101 -15.57 9.01 -16.73
CA PRO A 101 -15.44 8.99 -18.18
C PRO A 101 -16.64 9.65 -18.87
N ARG A 102 -16.40 10.42 -19.95
CA ARG A 102 -17.49 11.10 -20.69
C ARG A 102 -18.54 10.16 -21.28
N ARG A 103 -18.18 8.89 -21.48
CA ARG A 103 -19.09 7.82 -21.93
C ARG A 103 -20.10 7.38 -20.86
N PHE A 104 -19.90 7.77 -19.60
CA PHE A 104 -20.80 7.41 -18.52
C PHE A 104 -21.95 8.42 -18.46
N PRO A 105 -23.24 7.97 -18.45
CA PRO A 105 -24.39 8.86 -18.59
C PRO A 105 -24.57 9.79 -17.37
N TRP A 106 -23.99 9.43 -16.22
CA TRP A 106 -24.11 10.21 -15.00
C TRP A 106 -22.88 11.09 -14.80
N ARG A 107 -23.07 12.43 -14.87
CA ARG A 107 -22.08 13.45 -14.49
C ARG A 107 -20.71 13.30 -15.21
N PRO A 108 -20.68 13.30 -16.55
CA PRO A 108 -19.45 13.11 -17.32
C PRO A 108 -18.41 14.21 -17.01
N GLY A 109 -17.20 13.81 -16.68
CA GLY A 109 -16.09 14.72 -16.37
C GLY A 109 -16.11 15.32 -14.96
N GLU A 110 -17.12 15.02 -14.12
CA GLU A 110 -17.04 15.30 -12.69
C GLU A 110 -16.03 14.37 -12.01
N GLN A 111 -15.44 14.80 -10.89
CA GLN A 111 -14.60 13.91 -10.09
C GLN A 111 -15.47 12.93 -9.30
N ILE A 112 -14.97 11.71 -9.12
CA ILE A 112 -15.58 10.74 -8.20
C ILE A 112 -15.77 11.42 -6.83
N PRO A 113 -16.97 11.36 -6.25
CA PRO A 113 -17.25 12.07 -5.01
C PRO A 113 -16.43 11.49 -3.86
N ALA A 114 -15.95 12.36 -2.97
CA ALA A 114 -15.07 11.97 -1.86
C ALA A 114 -15.70 10.93 -0.93
N TRP A 115 -17.02 10.98 -0.72
CA TRP A 115 -17.73 10.00 0.11
C TRP A 115 -17.63 8.57 -0.43
N LEU A 116 -17.36 8.38 -1.73
CA LEU A 116 -17.13 7.07 -2.33
C LEU A 116 -15.65 6.71 -2.33
N LEU A 117 -14.78 7.65 -2.74
CA LEU A 117 -13.35 7.38 -2.87
C LEU A 117 -12.65 7.18 -1.51
N VAL A 118 -13.13 7.84 -0.45
CA VAL A 118 -12.56 7.70 0.89
C VAL A 118 -12.71 6.27 1.43
N PRO A 119 -13.91 5.70 1.58
CA PRO A 119 -14.07 4.35 2.12
C PRO A 119 -13.58 3.25 1.17
N LEU A 120 -13.74 3.41 -0.15
CA LEU A 120 -13.40 2.34 -1.10
C LEU A 120 -11.93 2.32 -1.51
N CYS A 121 -11.22 3.45 -1.39
CA CYS A 121 -9.87 3.57 -1.92
C CYS A 121 -8.90 4.11 -0.87
N LEU A 122 -9.17 5.30 -0.29
CA LEU A 122 -8.25 5.91 0.66
C LEU A 122 -8.04 5.06 1.92
N LEU A 123 -9.12 4.65 2.60
CA LEU A 123 -9.00 3.90 3.86
C LEU A 123 -8.27 2.55 3.66
N PRO A 124 -8.67 1.69 2.69
CA PRO A 124 -7.93 0.46 2.41
C PRO A 124 -6.47 0.72 2.02
N THR A 125 -6.18 1.79 1.28
CA THR A 125 -4.81 2.17 0.91
C THR A 125 -3.97 2.51 2.14
N LEU A 126 -4.51 3.29 3.07
CA LEU A 126 -3.80 3.68 4.29
C LEU A 126 -3.57 2.48 5.22
N ILE A 127 -4.58 1.60 5.34
CA ILE A 127 -4.44 0.34 6.10
C ILE A 127 -3.38 -0.55 5.44
N GLY A 128 -3.46 -0.72 4.12
CA GLY A 128 -2.48 -1.48 3.34
C GLY A 128 -1.06 -0.90 3.44
N ALA A 129 -0.93 0.42 3.52
CA ALA A 129 0.35 1.09 3.72
C ALA A 129 0.97 0.72 5.08
N VAL A 130 0.19 0.82 6.16
CA VAL A 130 0.62 0.45 7.51
C VAL A 130 0.99 -1.03 7.57
N TYR A 131 0.15 -1.90 7.01
CA TYR A 131 0.40 -3.34 6.95
C TYR A 131 1.68 -3.67 6.17
N ALA A 132 1.85 -3.12 4.97
CA ALA A 132 3.00 -3.43 4.12
C ALA A 132 4.34 -2.95 4.73
N VAL A 133 4.36 -1.75 5.34
CA VAL A 133 5.55 -1.27 6.05
C VAL A 133 5.83 -2.13 7.28
N ALA A 134 4.80 -2.46 8.07
CA ALA A 134 4.97 -3.29 9.26
C ALA A 134 5.45 -4.71 8.88
N HIS A 135 4.87 -5.31 7.84
CA HIS A 135 5.27 -6.60 7.31
C HIS A 135 6.76 -6.62 6.95
N ALA A 136 7.21 -5.61 6.19
CA ALA A 136 8.61 -5.45 5.84
C ALA A 136 9.53 -5.37 7.07
N LEU A 137 9.16 -4.54 8.05
CA LEU A 137 9.96 -4.38 9.26
C LEU A 137 10.00 -5.66 10.12
N ILE A 138 8.89 -6.39 10.21
CA ILE A 138 8.81 -7.68 10.92
C ILE A 138 9.69 -8.72 10.21
N GLY A 139 9.62 -8.79 8.87
CA GLY A 139 10.47 -9.70 8.11
C GLY A 139 11.95 -9.38 8.28
N PHE A 140 12.34 -8.12 8.12
CA PHE A 140 13.72 -7.70 8.35
C PHE A 140 14.21 -8.06 9.74
N SER A 141 13.44 -7.75 10.79
CA SER A 141 13.85 -8.03 12.18
C SER A 141 13.93 -9.53 12.44
N THR A 142 12.84 -10.27 12.24
CA THR A 142 12.73 -11.68 12.62
C THR A 142 13.67 -12.56 11.82
N LYS A 143 13.83 -12.34 10.51
CA LYS A 143 14.71 -13.14 9.66
C LYS A 143 16.18 -12.84 9.90
N THR A 144 16.52 -11.60 10.24
CA THR A 144 17.88 -11.26 10.66
C THR A 144 18.22 -11.96 11.98
N LEU A 145 17.32 -11.93 12.96
CA LEU A 145 17.51 -12.63 14.24
C LEU A 145 17.66 -14.15 14.04
N ASP A 146 16.84 -14.75 13.17
CA ASP A 146 16.91 -16.19 12.83
C ASP A 146 18.23 -16.55 12.14
N LEU A 147 18.69 -15.74 11.18
CA LEU A 147 19.99 -15.93 10.50
C LEU A 147 21.18 -15.85 11.44
N PHE A 148 21.10 -15.02 12.49
CA PHE A 148 22.13 -14.95 13.53
C PHE A 148 21.97 -16.01 14.63
N GLY A 149 20.96 -16.88 14.54
CA GLY A 149 20.70 -17.92 15.55
C GLY A 149 20.26 -17.38 16.90
N LEU A 150 19.78 -16.13 16.95
CA LEU A 150 19.30 -15.49 18.19
C LEU A 150 17.88 -15.91 18.54
N VAL A 151 17.10 -16.29 17.53
CA VAL A 151 15.75 -16.84 17.65
C VAL A 151 15.63 -18.01 16.67
N ARG A 152 14.66 -18.89 16.89
CA ARG A 152 14.30 -19.92 15.92
C ARG A 152 12.88 -19.69 15.46
N LEU A 153 12.71 -19.33 14.21
CA LEU A 153 11.38 -19.17 13.64
C LEU A 153 10.78 -20.55 13.34
N GLU A 154 9.54 -20.72 13.78
CA GLU A 154 8.69 -21.82 13.34
C GLU A 154 8.04 -21.43 12.02
N TYR A 155 8.14 -22.35 11.07
CA TYR A 155 7.48 -22.21 9.79
C TYR A 155 6.26 -23.13 9.80
N PRO A 156 5.10 -22.68 9.29
CA PRO A 156 3.92 -23.51 9.22
C PRO A 156 4.22 -24.85 8.54
N ASP A 157 3.49 -25.90 8.91
CA ASP A 157 3.50 -27.24 8.30
C ASP A 157 2.90 -27.21 6.88
N VAL A 158 3.48 -26.39 6.01
CA VAL A 158 3.16 -26.27 4.58
C VAL A 158 4.36 -26.67 3.73
N TRP A 159 5.49 -27.02 4.36
CA TRP A 159 6.76 -27.37 3.73
C TRP A 159 7.10 -28.83 4.02
N GLN A 160 7.35 -29.63 2.98
CA GLN A 160 7.93 -30.96 3.13
C GLN A 160 9.43 -30.87 3.44
N ASN A 161 10.12 -29.91 2.81
CA ASN A 161 11.47 -29.50 3.14
C ASN A 161 11.59 -27.99 2.96
N LEU A 162 12.41 -27.36 3.80
CA LEU A 162 12.62 -25.92 3.80
C LEU A 162 14.08 -25.61 4.06
N ASP A 163 14.74 -24.97 3.11
CA ASP A 163 16.00 -24.28 3.34
C ASP A 163 15.69 -22.94 4.02
N ARG A 164 15.85 -22.91 5.34
CA ARG A 164 15.58 -21.72 6.17
C ARG A 164 16.48 -20.56 5.82
N THR A 165 17.75 -20.83 5.49
CA THR A 165 18.73 -19.79 5.15
C THR A 165 18.37 -19.16 3.81
N ALA A 166 18.08 -19.98 2.79
CA ALA A 166 17.63 -19.47 1.50
C ALA A 166 16.32 -18.68 1.62
N MET A 167 15.38 -19.14 2.46
CA MET A 167 14.13 -18.42 2.75
C MET A 167 14.39 -17.03 3.35
N ALA A 168 15.17 -16.97 4.44
CA ALA A 168 15.44 -15.73 5.14
C ALA A 168 16.18 -14.72 4.25
N LEU A 169 17.17 -15.18 3.46
CA LEU A 169 17.90 -14.32 2.52
C LEU A 169 16.98 -13.81 1.42
N TRP A 170 16.14 -14.67 0.84
CA TRP A 170 15.18 -14.26 -0.19
C TRP A 170 14.16 -13.25 0.34
N GLU A 171 13.66 -13.45 1.56
CA GLU A 171 12.77 -12.49 2.20
C GLU A 171 13.46 -11.13 2.41
N ILE A 172 14.62 -11.10 3.06
CA ILE A 172 15.36 -9.88 3.38
C ILE A 172 15.78 -9.09 2.14
N PHE A 173 16.30 -9.76 1.11
CA PHE A 173 16.88 -9.07 -0.04
C PHE A 173 15.88 -8.78 -1.16
N PHE A 174 14.74 -9.47 -1.19
CA PHE A 174 13.78 -9.35 -2.28
C PHE A 174 12.37 -8.98 -1.80
N TYR A 175 11.78 -9.73 -0.87
CA TYR A 175 10.40 -9.50 -0.46
C TYR A 175 10.22 -8.24 0.39
N GLU A 176 10.96 -8.12 1.49
CA GLU A 176 10.75 -7.02 2.44
C GLU A 176 11.07 -5.64 1.88
N PRO A 177 12.13 -5.45 1.07
CA PRO A 177 12.35 -4.18 0.38
C PRO A 177 11.18 -3.80 -0.52
N TRP A 178 10.56 -4.79 -1.18
CA TRP A 178 9.42 -4.56 -2.06
C TRP A 178 8.19 -4.10 -1.29
N PHE A 179 7.85 -4.80 -0.20
CA PHE A 179 6.73 -4.42 0.66
C PHE A 179 6.93 -3.06 1.30
N LEU A 180 8.16 -2.74 1.74
CA LEU A 180 8.50 -1.43 2.30
C LEU A 180 8.28 -0.32 1.26
N ALA A 181 8.85 -0.48 0.07
CA ALA A 181 8.72 0.50 -1.00
C ALA A 181 7.25 0.71 -1.41
N MET A 182 6.50 -0.39 -1.51
CA MET A 182 5.08 -0.33 -1.85
C MET A 182 4.26 0.35 -0.74
N GLY A 183 4.50 0.01 0.52
CA GLY A 183 3.84 0.63 1.67
C GLY A 183 4.07 2.14 1.74
N VAL A 184 5.31 2.58 1.48
CA VAL A 184 5.64 4.01 1.36
C VAL A 184 4.89 4.67 0.21
N CYS A 185 4.81 4.02 -0.97
CA CYS A 185 4.06 4.56 -2.11
C CYS A 185 2.55 4.69 -1.80
N LEU A 186 1.94 3.68 -1.16
CA LEU A 186 0.54 3.74 -0.71
C LEU A 186 0.31 4.93 0.24
N ALA A 187 1.18 5.08 1.26
CA ALA A 187 1.10 6.18 2.21
C ALA A 187 1.20 7.54 1.52
N LEU A 188 2.19 7.72 0.64
CA LEU A 188 2.38 8.98 -0.09
C LEU A 188 1.19 9.31 -1.00
N CYS A 189 0.62 8.32 -1.69
CA CYS A 189 -0.56 8.52 -2.53
C CYS A 189 -1.80 8.90 -1.69
N GLY A 190 -2.01 8.23 -0.56
CA GLY A 190 -3.09 8.56 0.38
C GLY A 190 -2.94 9.97 0.96
N LEU A 191 -1.72 10.34 1.39
CA LEU A 191 -1.41 11.67 1.91
C LEU A 191 -1.57 12.76 0.83
N ARG A 192 -1.23 12.48 -0.43
CA ARG A 192 -1.51 13.38 -1.55
C ARG A 192 -3.02 13.59 -1.71
N TYR A 193 -3.80 12.51 -1.66
CA TYR A 193 -5.24 12.60 -1.78
C TYR A 193 -5.87 13.45 -0.66
N LEU A 194 -5.39 13.31 0.58
CA LEU A 194 -5.79 14.16 1.70
C LEU A 194 -5.50 15.65 1.44
N ARG A 195 -4.40 16.00 0.78
CA ARG A 195 -4.12 17.39 0.35
C ARG A 195 -5.06 17.85 -0.76
N ASP A 196 -5.37 16.99 -1.72
CA ASP A 196 -6.31 17.30 -2.79
C ASP A 196 -7.74 17.56 -2.24
N LEU A 197 -8.10 16.94 -1.11
CA LEU A 197 -9.33 17.25 -0.36
C LEU A 197 -9.29 18.62 0.37
N GLY A 198 -8.17 19.35 0.29
CA GLY A 198 -8.00 20.67 0.91
C GLY A 198 -7.55 20.63 2.37
N LEU A 199 -7.12 19.46 2.89
CA LEU A 199 -6.60 19.40 4.27
C LEU A 199 -5.29 20.17 4.41
N GLY A 200 -5.16 20.89 5.53
CA GLY A 200 -3.99 21.69 5.84
C GLY A 200 -2.71 20.86 6.02
N ALA A 201 -1.55 21.47 5.77
CA ALA A 201 -0.26 20.81 5.86
C ALA A 201 0.05 20.21 7.25
N ARG A 202 -0.46 20.83 8.33
CA ARG A 202 -0.34 20.27 9.69
C ARG A 202 -1.07 18.95 9.82
N THR A 203 -2.32 18.87 9.37
CA THR A 203 -3.14 17.65 9.41
C THR A 203 -2.50 16.52 8.61
N VAL A 204 -2.03 16.80 7.41
CA VAL A 204 -1.39 15.79 6.54
C VAL A 204 -0.08 15.29 7.16
N ARG A 205 0.71 16.17 7.77
CA ARG A 205 1.93 15.78 8.50
C ARG A 205 1.59 14.94 9.74
N SER A 206 0.57 15.31 10.51
CA SER A 206 0.11 14.50 11.64
C SER A 206 -0.36 13.12 11.19
N ALA A 207 -1.08 13.02 10.07
CA ALA A 207 -1.45 11.74 9.48
C ALA A 207 -0.23 10.92 9.06
N ALA A 208 0.79 11.54 8.45
CA ALA A 208 2.03 10.85 8.09
C ALA A 208 2.74 10.26 9.33
N TRP A 209 2.84 11.03 10.41
CA TRP A 209 3.39 10.55 11.68
C TRP A 209 2.55 9.44 12.30
N ALA A 210 1.22 9.55 12.25
CA ALA A 210 0.33 8.51 12.75
C ALA A 210 0.49 7.19 11.98
N LEU A 211 0.60 7.24 10.65
CA LEU A 211 0.84 6.07 9.81
C LEU A 211 2.20 5.43 10.13
N ALA A 212 3.26 6.24 10.24
CA ALA A 212 4.60 5.75 10.58
C ALA A 212 4.63 5.13 11.99
N GLY A 213 4.05 5.81 12.98
CA GLY A 213 3.93 5.30 14.35
C GLY A 213 3.14 4.01 14.42
N ALA A 214 2.00 3.93 13.72
CA ALA A 214 1.19 2.71 13.66
C ALA A 214 1.96 1.54 13.02
N ALA A 215 2.70 1.78 11.94
CA ALA A 215 3.51 0.74 11.30
C ALA A 215 4.64 0.24 12.21
N VAL A 216 5.33 1.15 12.91
CA VAL A 216 6.38 0.78 13.87
C VAL A 216 5.79 0.01 15.06
N LEU A 217 4.68 0.48 15.63
CA LEU A 217 4.02 -0.21 16.75
C LEU A 217 3.58 -1.62 16.34
N LEU A 218 2.96 -1.76 15.16
CA LEU A 218 2.56 -3.06 14.62
C LEU A 218 3.78 -3.95 14.38
N ALA A 219 4.90 -3.38 13.88
CA ALA A 219 6.12 -4.14 13.65
C ALA A 219 6.77 -4.63 14.95
N VAL A 220 6.84 -3.79 15.98
CA VAL A 220 7.35 -4.16 17.30
C VAL A 220 6.48 -5.24 17.93
N ALA A 221 5.15 -5.06 17.90
CA ALA A 221 4.21 -6.05 18.43
C ALA A 221 4.30 -7.38 17.68
N GLY A 222 4.34 -7.36 16.34
CA GLY A 222 4.45 -8.57 15.52
C GLY A 222 5.79 -9.29 15.69
N THR A 223 6.90 -8.55 15.74
CA THR A 223 8.23 -9.12 16.04
C THR A 223 8.24 -9.76 17.42
N GLY A 224 7.74 -9.04 18.44
CA GLY A 224 7.67 -9.54 19.80
C GLY A 224 6.82 -10.81 19.90
N ALA A 225 5.67 -10.85 19.24
CA ALA A 225 4.81 -12.03 19.22
C ALA A 225 5.51 -13.24 18.61
N LEU A 226 6.15 -13.09 17.44
CA LEU A 226 6.85 -14.19 16.76
C LEU A 226 8.07 -14.68 17.54
N VAL A 227 8.82 -13.78 18.18
CA VAL A 227 9.96 -14.15 19.01
C VAL A 227 9.50 -14.89 20.27
N LEU A 228 8.46 -14.40 20.95
CA LEU A 228 7.95 -15.04 22.16
C LEU A 228 7.35 -16.41 21.87
N ASP A 229 6.56 -16.54 20.81
CA ASP A 229 5.95 -17.81 20.40
C ASP A 229 7.03 -18.86 20.09
N GLY A 230 8.03 -18.50 19.29
CA GLY A 230 9.15 -19.40 18.97
C GLY A 230 10.06 -19.74 20.15
N THR A 231 10.11 -18.91 21.20
CA THR A 231 10.82 -19.26 22.44
C THR A 231 10.02 -20.21 23.33
N LEU A 232 8.70 -20.12 23.32
CA LEU A 232 7.82 -20.94 24.17
C LEU A 232 7.66 -22.37 23.64
N SER A 233 7.80 -22.57 22.34
CA SER A 233 7.70 -23.90 21.71
C SER A 233 9.00 -24.72 21.79
N ALA A 234 10.14 -24.07 22.09
CA ALA A 234 11.47 -24.69 22.12
C ALA A 234 11.93 -25.19 23.51
N GLY A 235 11.17 -24.91 24.58
CA GLY A 235 11.47 -25.31 25.97
C GLY A 235 10.55 -26.42 26.46
#